data_AF-A0A654DTP0-F1
#
_entry.id   AF-A0A654DTP0-F1
#
_cell.length_a   1.000
_cell.length_b   1.000
_cell.length_c   1.000
_cell.angle_alpha   90.00
_cell.angle_beta   90.00
_cell.angle_gamma   90.00
#
_symmetry.space_group_name_H-M   'P 1'
#
loop_
_entity.id
_entity.type
_entity.pdbx_description
1 polymer ?
#
loop_
_entity_poly.entity_id
_entity_poly.type
_entity_poly.pdbx_seq_one_letter_code
_entity_poly.pdbx_strand_id
1 'polypeptide(L)'
;MLVGMLSIMSGIKPIGRHQEKRLSAQTVRALSTPGLHGDGNGLYLKVDPSGAKRWIQRIVIAGKRRDLGIGPLSLVSLAEAREKALENRKLARSGGDPLAAKKRSMEALTFKAAAEKVHELSKPT
;
A
#
# COMPACT_ATOMS: atom_id res chain seq x y z
N MET A 1 -51.16 -11.47 25.03
CA MET A 1 -50.23 -10.33 24.99
C MET A 1 -49.08 -10.61 25.95
N LEU A 2 -47.86 -10.79 25.45
CA LEU A 2 -46.61 -10.18 25.92
C LEU A 2 -45.43 -10.89 25.24
N VAL A 3 -44.87 -10.16 24.28
CA VAL A 3 -43.64 -10.45 23.55
C VAL A 3 -42.48 -10.05 24.45
N GLY A 4 -41.47 -10.89 24.64
CA GLY A 4 -40.30 -10.47 25.43
C GLY A 4 -39.27 -11.56 25.70
N MET A 5 -38.30 -11.70 24.80
CA MET A 5 -36.87 -11.60 25.14
C MET A 5 -36.05 -11.72 23.86
N LEU A 6 -35.79 -10.55 23.28
CA LEU A 6 -34.82 -10.34 22.22
C LEU A 6 -33.45 -10.78 22.77
N SER A 7 -32.96 -11.92 22.29
CA SER A 7 -31.64 -12.43 22.63
C SER A 7 -30.58 -11.55 21.96
N ILE A 8 -30.01 -10.62 22.73
CA ILE A 8 -28.87 -9.79 22.32
C ILE A 8 -27.61 -10.64 22.53
N MET A 9 -27.28 -11.50 21.58
CA MET A 9 -25.99 -12.20 21.58
C MET A 9 -24.89 -11.32 20.96
N SER A 10 -24.21 -10.57 21.84
CA SER A 10 -22.76 -10.40 21.89
C SER A 10 -21.98 -10.59 20.56
N GLY A 11 -21.79 -9.49 19.82
CA GLY A 11 -20.88 -9.40 18.67
C GLY A 11 -19.41 -9.25 19.05
N ILE A 12 -18.85 -10.20 19.82
CA ILE A 12 -17.39 -10.24 20.08
C ILE A 12 -16.71 -10.80 18.84
N LYS A 13 -16.07 -9.91 18.05
CA LYS A 13 -15.16 -10.32 16.98
C LYS A 13 -14.04 -11.16 17.61
N PRO A 14 -13.79 -12.40 17.15
CA PRO A 14 -12.74 -13.23 17.73
C PRO A 14 -11.40 -12.48 17.63
N ILE A 15 -10.77 -12.26 18.78
CA ILE A 15 -9.43 -11.69 18.87
C ILE A 15 -8.44 -12.79 18.48
N GLY A 16 -8.43 -13.14 17.20
CA GLY A 16 -7.41 -14.01 16.63
C GLY A 16 -6.07 -13.28 16.60
N ARG A 17 -4.96 -14.02 16.80
CA ARG A 17 -3.61 -13.46 16.65
C ARG A 17 -3.52 -12.77 15.28
N HIS A 18 -2.99 -11.55 15.26
CA HIS A 18 -2.66 -10.87 14.00
C HIS A 18 -1.50 -11.61 13.34
N GLN A 19 -1.82 -12.57 12.47
CA GLN A 19 -0.84 -13.43 11.83
C GLN A 19 0.06 -12.59 10.91
N GLU A 20 1.36 -12.56 11.20
CA GLU A 20 2.40 -11.93 10.40
C GLU A 20 3.20 -12.98 9.63
N LYS A 21 3.83 -12.58 8.54
CA LYS A 21 4.72 -13.42 7.71
C LYS A 21 4.06 -14.71 7.20
N ARG A 22 2.79 -14.62 6.79
CA ARG A 22 1.97 -15.78 6.35
C ARG A 22 2.44 -16.39 5.04
N LEU A 23 3.13 -15.63 4.20
CA LEU A 23 3.64 -16.13 2.93
C LEU A 23 5.06 -16.69 3.11
N SER A 24 5.36 -17.74 2.36
CA SER A 24 6.72 -18.25 2.15
C SER A 24 7.17 -17.97 0.71
N ALA A 25 8.48 -17.99 0.44
CA ALA A 25 9.00 -17.82 -0.92
C ALA A 25 8.49 -18.91 -1.89
N GLN A 26 8.29 -20.14 -1.40
CA GLN A 26 7.71 -21.23 -2.19
C GLN A 26 6.25 -20.95 -2.53
N THR A 27 5.45 -20.55 -1.53
CA THR A 27 4.04 -20.20 -1.71
C THR A 27 3.88 -19.06 -2.71
N VAL A 28 4.70 -18.00 -2.58
CA VAL A 28 4.69 -16.85 -3.50
C VAL A 28 4.94 -17.25 -4.95
N ARG A 29 5.89 -18.16 -5.18
CA ARG A 29 6.17 -18.70 -6.52
C ARG A 29 5.00 -19.52 -7.06
N ALA A 30 4.41 -20.39 -6.24
CA ALA A 30 3.33 -21.29 -6.63
C ALA A 30 1.96 -20.60 -6.83
N LEU A 31 1.69 -19.49 -6.13
CA LEU A 31 0.39 -18.81 -6.17
C LEU A 31 0.03 -18.32 -7.58
N SER A 32 -0.97 -18.90 -8.22
CA SER A 32 -1.48 -18.47 -9.53
C SER A 32 -2.89 -17.88 -9.47
N THR A 33 -3.61 -18.12 -8.38
CA THR A 33 -4.98 -17.63 -8.19
C THR A 33 -5.00 -16.09 -8.15
N PRO A 34 -5.73 -15.43 -9.06
CA PRO A 34 -5.87 -13.98 -9.03
C PRO A 34 -6.48 -13.48 -7.73
N GLY A 35 -6.01 -12.34 -7.24
CA GLY A 35 -6.49 -11.74 -6.00
C GLY A 35 -5.39 -11.16 -5.11
N LEU A 36 -5.76 -10.91 -3.85
CA LEU A 36 -4.87 -10.34 -2.83
C LEU A 36 -4.53 -11.39 -1.78
N HIS A 37 -3.25 -11.76 -1.72
CA HIS A 37 -2.73 -12.74 -0.78
C HIS A 37 -1.96 -12.04 0.31
N GLY A 38 -2.51 -12.03 1.53
CA GLY A 38 -1.94 -11.27 2.64
C GLY A 38 -0.76 -11.97 3.29
N ASP A 39 0.38 -11.28 3.38
CA ASP A 39 1.52 -11.69 4.21
C ASP A 39 1.33 -11.29 5.68
N GLY A 40 0.45 -10.33 5.94
CA GLY A 40 0.24 -9.72 7.24
C GLY A 40 0.79 -8.30 7.24
N ASN A 41 0.49 -7.55 8.30
CA ASN A 41 1.05 -6.21 8.45
C ASN A 41 0.71 -5.26 7.27
N GLY A 42 -0.45 -5.45 6.65
CA GLY A 42 -0.86 -4.67 5.48
C GLY A 42 -0.07 -4.97 4.20
N LEU A 43 0.88 -5.91 4.19
CA LEU A 43 1.58 -6.37 2.99
C LEU A 43 0.76 -7.47 2.29
N TYR A 44 0.60 -7.33 0.97
CA TYR A 44 -0.10 -8.28 0.12
C TYR A 44 0.69 -8.54 -1.17
N LEU A 45 0.63 -9.79 -1.64
CA LEU A 45 0.93 -10.12 -3.02
C LEU A 45 -0.37 -9.99 -3.83
N LYS A 46 -0.38 -9.06 -4.79
CA LYS A 46 -1.45 -8.98 -5.79
C LYS A 46 -1.08 -9.86 -6.98
N VAL A 47 -1.94 -10.81 -7.30
CA VAL A 47 -1.87 -11.64 -8.51
C VAL A 47 -2.97 -11.16 -9.45
N ASP A 48 -2.60 -10.66 -10.62
CA ASP A 48 -3.53 -10.23 -11.66
C ASP A 48 -4.06 -11.44 -12.46
N PRO A 49 -5.20 -11.35 -13.18
CA PRO A 49 -5.72 -12.45 -14.00
C PRO A 49 -4.74 -12.98 -15.05
N SER A 50 -3.80 -12.15 -15.51
CA SER A 50 -2.71 -12.54 -16.42
C SER A 50 -1.61 -13.38 -15.75
N GLY A 51 -1.66 -13.58 -14.43
CA GLY A 51 -0.60 -14.22 -13.64
C GLY A 51 0.51 -13.26 -13.21
N ALA A 52 0.49 -11.99 -13.62
CA ALA A 52 1.45 -11.00 -13.16
C ALA A 52 1.34 -10.78 -11.64
N LYS A 53 2.49 -10.70 -10.96
CA LYS A 53 2.56 -10.62 -9.49
C LYS A 53 3.27 -9.35 -9.05
N ARG A 54 2.68 -8.64 -8.08
CA ARG A 54 3.25 -7.40 -7.53
C ARG A 54 2.93 -7.23 -6.06
N TRP A 55 3.86 -6.65 -5.33
CA TRP A 55 3.70 -6.31 -3.92
C TRP A 55 2.93 -5.01 -3.78
N ILE A 56 1.90 -5.05 -2.94
CA ILE A 56 1.16 -3.86 -2.51
C ILE A 56 1.13 -3.80 -0.98
N GLN A 57 1.14 -2.59 -0.44
CA GLN A 57 1.01 -2.34 0.98
C GLN A 57 -0.18 -1.44 1.25
N ARG A 58 -1.08 -1.86 2.13
CA ARG A 58 -2.23 -1.09 2.58
C ARG A 58 -1.97 -0.52 3.96
N ILE A 59 -1.79 0.79 4.06
CA ILE A 59 -1.50 1.49 5.33
C ILE A 59 -2.33 2.76 5.48
N VAL A 60 -2.37 3.30 6.69
CA VAL A 60 -2.97 4.61 6.98
C VAL A 60 -1.85 5.63 7.07
N ILE A 61 -1.96 6.72 6.30
CA ILE A 61 -1.02 7.84 6.29
C ILE A 61 -1.85 9.10 6.57
N ALA A 62 -1.51 9.84 7.63
CA ALA A 62 -2.25 11.04 8.05
C ALA A 62 -3.78 10.83 8.10
N GLY A 63 -4.22 9.75 8.75
CA GLY A 63 -5.64 9.41 8.90
C GLY A 63 -6.34 8.86 7.65
N LYS A 64 -5.68 8.81 6.49
CA LYS A 64 -6.26 8.31 5.24
C LYS A 64 -5.66 6.97 4.84
N ARG A 65 -6.50 5.99 4.52
CA ARG A 65 -6.06 4.68 4.01
C ARG A 65 -5.51 4.85 2.58
N ARG A 66 -4.37 4.22 2.32
CA ARG A 66 -3.64 4.28 1.05
C ARG A 66 -3.12 2.89 0.67
N ASP A 67 -3.08 2.64 -0.63
CA ASP A 67 -2.46 1.46 -1.23
C ASP A 67 -1.16 1.89 -1.92
N LEU A 68 -0.03 1.38 -1.43
CA LEU A 68 1.32 1.64 -1.94
C LEU A 68 1.76 0.47 -2.81
N GLY A 69 2.19 0.75 -4.04
CA GLY A 69 2.90 -0.25 -4.85
C GLY A 69 4.35 -0.33 -4.40
N ILE A 70 4.80 -1.51 -3.97
CA ILE A 70 6.20 -1.76 -3.59
C ILE A 70 7.04 -2.17 -4.82
N GLY A 71 6.45 -2.93 -5.74
CA GLY A 71 7.12 -3.35 -6.98
C GLY A 71 6.63 -4.71 -7.50
N PRO A 72 7.05 -5.10 -8.72
CA PRO A 72 6.76 -6.43 -9.26
C PRO A 72 7.56 -7.51 -8.52
N LEU A 73 7.03 -8.73 -8.45
CA LEU A 73 7.71 -9.86 -7.81
C LEU A 73 9.06 -10.20 -8.48
N SER A 74 9.21 -9.91 -9.77
CA SER A 74 10.45 -10.14 -10.51
C SER A 74 11.63 -9.28 -10.06
N LEU A 75 11.37 -8.14 -9.42
CA LEU A 75 12.40 -7.18 -8.97
C LEU A 75 12.46 -7.04 -7.45
N VAL A 76 11.43 -7.48 -6.74
CA VAL A 76 11.34 -7.34 -5.29
C VAL A 76 10.94 -8.68 -4.69
N SER A 77 11.86 -9.26 -3.94
CA SER A 77 11.65 -10.49 -3.17
C SER A 77 10.67 -10.26 -2.00
N LEU A 78 10.18 -11.35 -1.42
CA LEU A 78 9.32 -11.29 -0.23
C LEU A 78 10.04 -10.63 0.97
N ALA A 79 11.35 -10.87 1.12
CA ALA A 79 12.14 -10.29 2.20
C ALA A 79 12.24 -8.77 2.06
N GLU A 80 12.66 -8.29 0.89
CA GLU A 80 12.73 -6.85 0.59
C GLU A 80 11.35 -6.17 0.69
N ALA A 81 10.28 -6.87 0.28
CA ALA A 81 8.93 -6.34 0.41
C ALA A 81 8.52 -6.15 1.88
N ARG A 82 8.94 -7.05 2.79
CA ARG A 82 8.71 -6.92 4.23
C ARG A 82 9.51 -5.77 4.83
N GLU A 83 10.76 -5.61 4.43
CA GLU A 83 11.62 -4.51 4.87
C GLU A 83 11.03 -3.15 4.46
N LYS A 84 10.72 -2.98 3.17
CA LYS A 84 10.07 -1.76 2.65
C LYS A 84 8.73 -1.48 3.34
N ALA A 85 7.94 -2.53 3.60
CA ALA A 85 6.67 -2.36 4.32
C ALA A 85 6.87 -1.89 5.78
N LEU A 86 7.93 -2.37 6.45
CA LEU A 86 8.29 -1.91 7.79
C LEU A 86 8.74 -0.45 7.78
N GLU A 87 9.62 -0.07 6.85
CA GLU A 87 10.10 1.30 6.66
C GLU A 87 8.94 2.27 6.41
N ASN A 88 8.06 1.96 5.46
CA ASN A 88 6.88 2.79 5.16
C ASN A 88 6.00 3.00 6.38
N ARG A 89 5.84 1.97 7.23
CA ARG A 89 5.05 2.08 8.46
C ARG A 89 5.74 2.94 9.51
N LYS A 90 7.05 2.76 9.69
CA LYS A 90 7.84 3.60 10.62
C LYS A 90 7.73 5.07 10.21
N LEU A 91 7.90 5.35 8.92
CA LEU A 91 7.77 6.69 8.35
C LEU A 91 6.36 7.27 8.53
N ALA A 92 5.31 6.50 8.20
CA ALA A 92 3.93 6.96 8.38
C ALA A 92 3.60 7.23 9.86
N ARG A 93 4.12 6.40 10.77
CA ARG A 93 3.95 6.58 12.22
C ARG A 93 4.66 7.81 12.76
N SER A 94 5.81 8.19 12.17
CA SER A 94 6.52 9.43 12.51
C SER A 94 5.96 10.66 11.79
N GLY A 95 4.80 10.55 11.13
CA GLY A 95 4.13 11.66 10.43
C GLY A 95 4.61 11.92 8.99
N GLY A 96 5.53 11.11 8.47
CA GLY A 96 5.97 11.22 7.08
C GLY A 96 5.02 10.56 6.07
N ASP A 97 5.26 10.80 4.78
CA ASP A 97 4.51 10.19 3.67
C ASP A 97 5.44 9.37 2.77
N PRO A 98 5.35 8.02 2.78
CA PRO A 98 6.07 7.14 1.84
C PRO A 98 5.85 7.45 0.35
N LEU A 99 4.77 8.16 -0.01
CA LEU A 99 4.53 8.59 -1.38
C LEU A 99 5.20 9.92 -1.73
N ALA A 100 5.83 10.62 -0.78
CA ALA A 100 6.35 11.98 -1.01
C ALA A 100 7.40 12.04 -2.14
N ALA A 101 8.30 11.05 -2.23
CA ALA A 101 9.30 10.99 -3.30
C ALA A 101 8.64 10.74 -4.67
N LYS A 102 7.68 9.79 -4.73
CA LYS A 102 6.92 9.51 -5.95
C LYS A 102 6.05 10.69 -6.38
N LYS A 103 5.46 11.43 -5.43
CA LYS A 103 4.70 12.66 -5.73
C LYS A 103 5.62 13.71 -6.34
N ARG A 104 6.78 13.98 -5.72
CA ARG A 104 7.77 14.93 -6.26
C ARG A 104 8.28 14.55 -7.65
N SER A 105 8.47 13.26 -7.94
CA SER A 105 8.87 12.84 -9.30
C SER A 105 7.75 12.95 -10.33
N MET A 106 6.49 12.92 -9.89
CA MET A 106 5.30 13.05 -10.74
C MET A 106 4.77 14.49 -10.79
N GLU A 107 5.31 15.40 -9.99
CA GLU A 107 5.10 16.84 -10.12
C GLU A 107 5.74 17.28 -11.45
N ALA A 108 4.99 17.10 -12.52
CA ALA A 108 5.31 17.66 -13.81
C ALA A 108 5.36 19.19 -13.70
N LEU A 109 6.14 19.82 -14.57
CA LEU A 109 6.22 21.27 -14.68
C LEU A 109 4.79 21.84 -14.82
N THR A 110 4.36 22.62 -13.84
CA THR A 110 3.04 23.25 -13.88
C THR A 110 3.00 24.28 -15.01
N PHE A 111 1.80 24.59 -15.53
CA PHE A 111 1.65 25.64 -16.54
C PHE A 111 2.28 26.97 -16.09
N LYS A 112 2.09 27.34 -14.82
CA LYS A 112 2.71 28.53 -14.23
C LYS A 112 4.24 28.47 -14.30
N ALA A 113 4.83 27.37 -13.82
CA ALA A 113 6.29 27.21 -13.83
C ALA A 113 6.86 27.18 -15.27
N ALA A 114 6.11 26.63 -16.23
CA ALA A 114 6.46 26.68 -17.65
C ALA A 114 6.39 28.11 -18.20
N ALA A 115 5.32 28.85 -17.90
CA ALA A 115 5.12 30.23 -18.35
C ALA A 115 6.18 31.19 -17.78
N GLU A 116 6.51 31.06 -16.49
CA GLU A 116 7.59 31.82 -15.83
C GLU A 116 8.94 31.56 -16.51
N LYS A 117 9.25 30.28 -16.79
CA LYS A 117 10.49 29.90 -17.47
C LYS A 117 10.60 30.46 -18.89
N VAL A 118 9.51 30.47 -19.65
CA VAL A 118 9.49 31.06 -21.00
C VAL A 118 9.62 32.58 -20.95
N HIS A 119 8.93 33.23 -20.01
CA HIS A 119 9.01 34.69 -19.82
C HIS A 119 10.43 35.13 -19.48
N GLU A 120 11.11 34.41 -18.58
CA GLU A 120 12.51 34.66 -18.21
C GLU A 120 13.46 34.58 -19.41
N LEU A 121 13.33 33.55 -20.25
CA LEU A 121 14.14 33.38 -21.46
C LEU A 121 13.86 34.44 -22.54
N SER A 122 12.69 35.09 -22.48
CA SER A 122 12.24 36.05 -23.48
C SER A 122 12.43 37.50 -23.03
N LYS A 123 13.08 37.75 -21.87
CA LYS A 123 13.44 39.09 -21.44
C LYS A 123 14.50 39.66 -22.41
N PRO A 124 14.28 40.85 -23.00
CA PRO A 124 15.31 41.48 -23.82
C PRO A 124 16.51 41.84 -22.95
N THR A 125 17.70 41.51 -23.45
CA THR A 125 19.01 41.79 -22.82
C THR A 125 19.29 43.29 -22.78
#